data_AF-A0A6G0X8P8-F1
#
_entry.id   AF-A0A6G0X8P8-F1
#
_cell.length_a   1.000
_cell.length_b   1.000
_cell.length_c   1.000
_cell.angle_alpha   90.00
_cell.angle_beta   90.00
_cell.angle_gamma   90.00
#
_symmetry.space_group_name_H-M   'P 1'
#
loop_
_entity.id
_entity.type
_entity.pdbx_description
1 polymer ?
#
loop_
_entity_poly.entity_id
_entity_poly.type
_entity_poly.pdbx_seq_one_letter_code
_entity_poly.pdbx_strand_id
1 'polypeptide(L)'
;MMASHNPLVVDNAHADPSFQGHPWVVGLPHMRCFAAAPIINEAGYVLGSVTVLDTQPSSISSVVSSKLQAAAEGVVAALNPDSPLFQMQSQRSQARSAMYKLAQNMAESDEVLTTFSNSSSQRATMITLA
;
A
#
# COMPACT_ATOMS: atom_id res chain seq x y z
N MET A 1 -0.97 -16.38 0.19
CA MET A 1 0.19 -16.30 1.11
C MET A 1 0.15 -14.94 1.82
N MET A 2 -0.82 -14.72 2.73
CA MET A 2 -1.02 -13.41 3.40
C MET A 2 -1.29 -13.53 4.91
N ALA A 3 -0.83 -14.62 5.54
CA ALA A 3 -1.04 -14.87 6.97
C ALA A 3 0.28 -15.07 7.73
N SER A 4 1.35 -14.41 7.30
CA SER A 4 2.64 -14.46 8.01
C SER A 4 2.84 -13.19 8.82
N HIS A 5 3.24 -13.34 10.09
CA HIS A 5 3.70 -12.23 10.94
C HIS A 5 5.12 -11.78 10.61
N ASN A 6 5.84 -12.55 9.79
CA ASN A 6 7.22 -12.25 9.43
C ASN A 6 7.31 -11.62 8.04
N PRO A 7 8.20 -10.65 7.85
CA PRO A 7 8.51 -10.13 6.54
C PRO A 7 9.06 -11.23 5.63
N LEU A 8 8.74 -11.14 4.35
CA LEU A 8 9.24 -12.03 3.30
C LEU A 8 10.14 -11.22 2.39
N VAL A 9 11.35 -11.72 2.12
CA VAL A 9 12.29 -11.11 1.17
C VAL A 9 12.77 -12.18 0.22
N VAL A 10 12.66 -11.90 -1.07
CA VAL A 10 13.10 -12.74 -2.19
C VAL A 10 13.98 -11.88 -3.08
N ASP A 11 15.30 -12.05 -2.92
CA ASP A 11 16.31 -11.29 -3.67
C ASP A 11 16.38 -11.65 -5.15
N ASN A 12 16.09 -12.92 -5.48
CA ASN A 12 16.02 -13.38 -6.86
C ASN A 12 14.93 -14.44 -7.02
N ALA A 13 13.79 -14.03 -7.53
CA ALA A 13 12.63 -14.88 -7.73
C ALA A 13 12.86 -16.00 -8.76
N HIS A 14 13.83 -15.87 -9.67
CA HIS A 14 14.20 -16.96 -10.60
C HIS A 14 15.06 -18.03 -9.92
N ALA A 15 15.81 -17.67 -8.89
CA ALA A 15 16.67 -18.59 -8.15
C ALA A 15 15.96 -19.19 -6.92
N ASP A 16 14.86 -18.59 -6.47
CA ASP A 16 14.07 -19.09 -5.35
C ASP A 16 13.13 -20.23 -5.82
N PRO A 17 13.28 -21.46 -5.31
CA PRO A 17 12.45 -22.59 -5.74
C PRO A 17 10.94 -22.40 -5.51
N SER A 18 10.56 -21.57 -4.54
CA SER A 18 9.16 -21.28 -4.20
C SER A 18 8.53 -20.26 -5.16
N PHE A 19 9.36 -19.46 -5.85
CA PHE A 19 8.91 -18.36 -6.71
C PHE A 19 9.24 -18.55 -8.19
N GLN A 20 10.22 -19.38 -8.56
CA GLN A 20 10.68 -19.55 -9.94
C GLN A 20 9.57 -19.91 -10.94
N GLY A 21 8.53 -20.62 -10.50
CA GLY A 21 7.37 -21.00 -11.32
C GLY A 21 6.18 -20.05 -11.22
N HIS A 22 6.27 -19.00 -10.42
CA HIS A 22 5.14 -18.10 -10.17
C HIS A 22 4.78 -17.32 -11.45
N PRO A 23 3.49 -17.12 -11.80
CA PRO A 23 3.09 -16.45 -13.06
C PRO A 23 3.71 -15.08 -13.26
N TRP A 24 3.91 -14.30 -12.19
CA TRP A 24 4.57 -12.99 -12.26
C TRP A 24 6.08 -13.05 -12.50
N VAL A 25 6.69 -14.22 -12.32
CA VAL A 25 8.13 -14.46 -12.49
C VAL A 25 8.44 -14.98 -13.89
N VAL A 26 7.64 -15.93 -14.37
CA VAL A 26 7.78 -16.53 -15.71
C VAL A 26 7.08 -15.74 -16.81
N GLY A 27 5.99 -15.04 -16.48
CA GLY A 27 5.25 -14.15 -17.37
C GLY A 27 5.36 -12.69 -16.93
N LEU A 28 4.61 -11.80 -17.59
CA LEU A 28 4.52 -10.40 -17.18
C LEU A 28 4.05 -10.31 -15.71
N PRO A 29 4.63 -9.41 -14.89
CA PRO A 29 5.58 -8.35 -15.24
C PRO A 29 7.08 -8.76 -15.25
N HIS A 30 7.42 -10.04 -15.17
CA HIS A 30 8.80 -10.55 -15.03
C HIS A 30 9.48 -10.09 -13.73
N MET A 31 8.79 -10.31 -12.63
CA MET A 31 9.26 -10.08 -11.27
C MET A 31 10.62 -10.74 -11.04
N ARG A 32 11.61 -9.94 -10.63
CA ARG A 32 12.95 -10.39 -10.27
C ARG A 32 13.17 -10.39 -8.78
N CYS A 33 12.63 -9.41 -8.09
CA CYS A 33 12.79 -9.27 -6.65
C CYS A 33 11.44 -8.95 -6.00
N PHE A 34 11.23 -9.44 -4.79
CA PHE A 34 9.99 -9.25 -4.03
C PHE A 34 10.29 -9.08 -2.55
N ALA A 35 9.66 -8.12 -1.90
CA ALA A 35 9.64 -8.04 -0.45
C ALA A 35 8.28 -7.59 0.07
N ALA A 36 7.86 -8.17 1.19
CA ALA A 36 6.62 -7.83 1.86
C ALA A 36 6.86 -7.69 3.36
N ALA A 37 6.32 -6.63 3.95
CA ALA A 37 6.23 -6.45 5.40
C ALA A 37 4.74 -6.47 5.81
N PRO A 38 4.35 -7.29 6.79
CA PRO A 38 2.96 -7.34 7.24
C PRO A 38 2.59 -6.07 8.01
N ILE A 39 1.35 -5.62 7.84
CA ILE A 39 0.73 -4.54 8.62
C ILE A 39 0.00 -5.22 9.77
N ILE A 40 0.50 -5.08 10.98
CA ILE A 40 -0.04 -5.76 12.17
C ILE A 40 -0.50 -4.70 13.15
N ASN A 41 -1.78 -4.75 13.56
CA ASN A 41 -2.28 -3.81 14.56
C ASN A 41 -1.82 -4.18 15.98
N GLU A 42 -2.07 -3.28 16.95
CA GLU A 42 -1.68 -3.48 18.35
C GLU A 42 -2.32 -4.73 18.98
N ALA A 43 -3.46 -5.18 18.46
CA ALA A 43 -4.13 -6.40 18.88
C ALA A 43 -3.56 -7.68 18.24
N GLY A 44 -2.52 -7.57 17.41
CA GLY A 44 -1.84 -8.70 16.78
C GLY A 44 -2.51 -9.23 15.51
N TYR A 45 -3.50 -8.54 14.95
CA TYR A 45 -4.14 -8.94 13.69
C TYR A 45 -3.37 -8.42 12.48
N VAL A 46 -3.14 -9.30 11.50
CA VAL A 46 -2.59 -8.93 10.20
C VAL A 46 -3.70 -8.23 9.40
N LEU A 47 -3.55 -6.92 9.23
CA LEU A 47 -4.47 -6.09 8.45
C LEU A 47 -4.13 -6.10 6.96
N GLY A 48 -2.95 -6.60 6.58
CA GLY A 48 -2.46 -6.52 5.21
C GLY A 48 -0.94 -6.61 5.10
N SER A 49 -0.39 -6.14 3.97
CA SER A 49 1.05 -6.01 3.78
C SER A 49 1.43 -4.78 2.95
N VAL A 50 2.60 -4.22 3.25
CA VAL A 50 3.32 -3.30 2.35
C VAL A 50 4.28 -4.14 1.54
N THR A 51 4.12 -4.10 0.22
CA THR A 51 4.83 -4.98 -0.71
C THR A 51 5.57 -4.14 -1.75
N VAL A 52 6.82 -4.49 -2.01
CA VAL A 52 7.61 -3.95 -3.12
C VAL A 52 7.98 -5.09 -4.04
N LEU A 53 7.75 -4.89 -5.34
CA LEU A 53 8.24 -5.77 -6.38
C LEU A 53 9.06 -4.96 -7.39
N ASP A 54 10.10 -5.60 -7.91
CA ASP A 54 11.00 -5.02 -8.90
C ASP A 54 11.21 -6.02 -10.05
N THR A 55 11.24 -5.51 -11.27
CA THR A 55 11.47 -6.29 -12.50
C THR A 55 12.94 -6.27 -12.90
N GLN A 56 13.78 -5.48 -12.22
CA GLN A 56 15.23 -5.50 -12.36
C GLN A 56 15.87 -6.26 -11.19
N PRO A 57 16.96 -7.01 -11.43
CA PRO A 57 17.74 -7.62 -10.35
C PRO A 57 18.35 -6.50 -9.50
N SER A 58 17.73 -6.24 -8.35
CA SER A 58 18.23 -5.32 -7.33
C SER A 58 18.43 -6.15 -6.08
N SER A 59 19.61 -6.12 -5.47
CA SER A 59 19.76 -6.70 -4.13
C SER A 59 18.79 -5.96 -3.20
N ILE A 60 17.71 -6.62 -2.81
CA ILE A 60 16.80 -6.13 -1.77
C ILE A 60 17.53 -6.39 -0.46
N SER A 61 18.59 -5.62 -0.26
CA SER A 61 19.41 -5.61 0.95
C SER A 61 18.51 -5.41 2.18
N SER A 62 18.98 -5.84 3.35
CA SER A 62 18.40 -5.59 4.67
C SER A 62 17.92 -4.14 4.89
N VAL A 63 18.49 -3.17 4.18
CA VAL A 63 18.06 -1.76 4.15
C VAL A 63 16.64 -1.58 3.60
N VAL A 64 16.22 -2.33 2.59
CA VAL A 64 14.86 -2.26 2.03
C VAL A 64 13.84 -2.92 2.96
N SER A 65 14.21 -4.03 3.61
CA SER A 65 13.37 -4.68 4.62
C SER A 65 13.06 -3.75 5.79
N SER A 66 14.07 -3.04 6.31
CA SER A 66 13.88 -2.07 7.40
C SER A 66 12.97 -0.90 7.00
N LYS A 67 13.10 -0.41 5.77
CA LYS A 67 12.23 0.66 5.23
C LYS A 67 10.79 0.19 5.02
N LEU A 68 10.60 -1.03 4.54
CA LEU A 68 9.28 -1.64 4.39
C LEU A 68 8.60 -1.85 5.72
N GLN A 69 9.35 -2.28 6.73
CA GLN A 69 8.85 -2.43 8.08
C GLN A 69 8.44 -1.08 8.68
N ALA A 70 9.29 -0.06 8.57
CA ALA A 70 8.95 1.30 9.00
C ALA A 70 7.71 1.85 8.27
N ALA A 71 7.54 1.53 6.99
CA ALA A 71 6.35 1.91 6.23
C ALA A 71 5.10 1.18 6.74
N ALA A 72 5.18 -0.12 7.04
CA ALA A 72 4.08 -0.89 7.60
C ALA A 72 3.67 -0.34 8.99
N GLU A 73 4.64 -0.04 9.85
CA GLU A 73 4.42 0.62 11.15
C GLU A 73 3.77 2.00 10.98
N GLY A 74 4.23 2.79 10.01
CA GLY A 74 3.62 4.07 9.67
C GLY A 74 2.16 3.95 9.21
N VAL A 75 1.81 2.90 8.47
CA VAL A 75 0.42 2.62 8.09
C VAL A 75 -0.43 2.31 9.32
N VAL A 76 0.05 1.48 10.25
CA VAL A 76 -0.64 1.21 11.51
C VAL A 76 -0.86 2.50 12.29
N ALA A 77 0.19 3.31 12.44
CA ALA A 77 0.11 4.59 13.13
C ALA A 77 -0.91 5.54 12.48
N ALA A 78 -1.01 5.56 11.15
CA ALA A 78 -1.99 6.38 10.44
C ALA A 78 -3.43 5.85 10.55
N LEU A 79 -3.62 4.55 10.79
CA LEU A 79 -4.93 3.93 11.00
C LEU A 79 -5.44 4.09 12.44
N ASN A 80 -4.56 4.46 13.38
CA ASN A 80 -4.96 4.71 14.76
C ASN A 80 -5.91 5.93 14.83
N PRO A 81 -7.06 5.81 15.52
CA PRO A 81 -8.05 6.90 15.64
C PRO A 81 -7.48 8.18 16.26
N ASP A 82 -6.52 8.02 17.17
CA ASP A 82 -5.85 9.13 17.86
C ASP A 82 -4.76 9.79 17.03
N SER A 83 -4.43 9.25 15.85
CA SER A 83 -3.40 9.82 15.00
C SER A 83 -3.86 11.15 14.39
N PRO A 84 -2.97 12.17 14.30
CA PRO A 84 -3.30 13.44 13.65
C PRO A 84 -3.75 13.25 12.20
N LEU A 85 -3.17 12.27 11.49
CA LEU A 85 -3.52 11.95 10.11
C LEU A 85 -4.96 11.42 9.99
N PHE A 86 -5.37 10.48 10.84
CA PHE A 86 -6.73 9.95 10.84
C PHE A 86 -7.75 11.04 11.18
N GLN A 87 -7.48 11.86 12.20
CA GLN A 87 -8.36 12.95 12.60
C GLN A 87 -8.50 14.00 11.48
N MET A 88 -7.40 14.40 10.85
CA MET A 88 -7.42 15.32 9.72
C MET A 88 -8.18 14.74 8.53
N GLN A 89 -7.99 13.46 8.21
CA GLN A 89 -8.73 12.79 7.13
C GLN A 89 -10.23 12.67 7.45
N SER A 90 -10.59 12.35 8.68
CA SER A 90 -11.98 12.30 9.16
C SER A 90 -12.63 13.68 9.12
N GLN A 91 -11.92 14.73 9.55
CA GLN A 91 -12.38 16.11 9.42
C GLN A 91 -12.53 16.51 7.96
N ARG A 92 -11.59 16.14 7.08
CA ARG A 92 -11.66 16.47 5.65
C ARG A 92 -12.78 15.71 4.95
N SER A 93 -13.05 14.45 5.32
CA SER A 93 -14.17 13.69 4.78
C SER A 93 -15.50 14.27 5.27
N GLN A 94 -15.62 14.61 6.56
CA GLN A 94 -16.78 15.29 7.14
C GLN A 94 -17.01 16.67 6.51
N ALA A 95 -15.97 17.48 6.37
CA ALA A 95 -16.03 18.78 5.72
C ALA A 95 -16.42 18.64 4.25
N ARG A 96 -15.90 17.64 3.54
CA ARG A 96 -16.30 17.36 2.15
C ARG A 96 -17.76 16.91 2.07
N SER A 97 -18.23 16.05 2.97
CA SER A 97 -19.64 15.64 3.02
C SER A 97 -20.57 16.78 3.40
N ALA A 98 -20.17 17.64 4.35
CA ALA A 98 -20.89 18.85 4.71
C ALA A 98 -20.89 19.84 3.55
N MET A 99 -19.75 20.00 2.86
CA MET A 99 -19.63 20.80 1.65
C MET A 99 -20.53 20.26 0.55
N TYR A 100 -20.59 18.95 0.32
CA TYR A 100 -21.53 18.38 -0.64
C TYR A 100 -22.98 18.59 -0.25
N LYS A 101 -23.34 18.53 1.03
CA LYS A 101 -24.70 18.85 1.49
C LYS A 101 -25.03 20.33 1.30
N LEU A 102 -24.12 21.22 1.65
CA LEU A 102 -24.25 22.66 1.42
C LEU A 102 -24.29 22.97 -0.08
N ALA A 103 -23.43 22.33 -0.86
CA ALA A 103 -23.40 22.42 -2.30
C ALA A 103 -24.65 21.82 -2.92
N GLN A 104 -25.27 20.75 -2.39
CA GLN A 104 -26.57 20.26 -2.88
C GLN A 104 -27.69 21.23 -2.54
N ASN A 105 -27.68 21.80 -1.33
CA ASN A 105 -28.60 22.87 -0.95
C ASN A 105 -28.38 24.14 -1.79
N MET A 106 -27.14 24.38 -2.25
CA MET A 106 -26.79 25.50 -3.13
C MET A 106 -26.91 25.15 -4.62
N ALA A 107 -26.85 23.88 -5.03
CA ALA A 107 -26.88 23.35 -6.40
C ALA A 107 -28.29 22.97 -6.87
N GLU A 108 -29.31 23.36 -6.09
CA GLU A 108 -30.49 23.99 -6.70
C GLU A 108 -30.13 25.31 -7.44
N SER A 109 -28.86 25.74 -7.42
CA SER A 109 -28.23 26.75 -8.27
C SER A 109 -26.81 26.33 -8.68
N ASP A 110 -26.75 25.62 -9.82
CA ASP A 110 -25.62 25.38 -10.73
C ASP A 110 -24.42 24.47 -10.36
N GLU A 111 -23.95 23.80 -11.41
CA GLU A 111 -23.12 22.59 -11.54
C GLU A 111 -21.59 22.89 -11.67
N VAL A 112 -20.70 21.89 -11.44
CA VAL A 112 -19.53 21.54 -12.30
C VAL A 112 -18.57 20.49 -11.68
N LEU A 113 -18.10 19.60 -12.57
CA LEU A 113 -17.13 18.50 -12.49
C LEU A 113 -15.66 18.86 -12.10
N THR A 114 -14.83 17.86 -11.73
CA THR A 114 -13.72 17.31 -12.58
C THR A 114 -12.66 16.43 -11.83
N THR A 115 -12.49 15.18 -12.31
CA THR A 115 -11.33 14.56 -13.04
C THR A 115 -9.86 14.50 -12.51
N PHE A 116 -9.35 13.24 -12.42
CA PHE A 116 -8.01 12.58 -12.70
C PHE A 116 -6.63 13.06 -12.17
N SER A 117 -5.71 12.10 -11.89
CA SER A 117 -4.54 11.73 -12.76
C SER A 117 -3.52 10.74 -12.12
N ASN A 118 -2.70 10.15 -13.01
CA ASN A 118 -1.79 8.99 -13.07
C ASN A 118 -0.30 9.33 -12.79
N SER A 119 0.59 8.34 -12.54
CA SER A 119 2.00 8.37 -13.00
C SER A 119 2.79 7.06 -12.78
N SER A 120 3.70 6.81 -13.73
CA SER A 120 4.55 5.63 -14.00
C SER A 120 5.74 5.46 -13.04
N SER A 121 5.94 4.24 -12.51
CA SER A 121 7.22 3.83 -11.92
C SER A 121 7.45 2.33 -12.12
N GLN A 122 8.64 1.92 -12.58
CA GLN A 122 9.04 0.52 -12.76
C GLN A 122 9.25 -0.24 -11.43
N ARG A 123 9.11 0.47 -10.30
CA ARG A 123 8.93 -0.11 -8.97
C ARG A 123 7.50 0.14 -8.50
N ALA A 124 6.78 -0.94 -8.22
CA ALA A 124 5.46 -0.85 -7.63
C ALA A 124 5.58 -1.10 -6.13
N THR A 125 5.22 -0.09 -5.33
CA THR A 125 4.89 -0.27 -3.92
C THR A 125 3.39 -0.42 -3.82
N MET A 126 2.92 -1.57 -3.35
CA MET A 126 1.51 -1.83 -3.12
C MET A 126 1.26 -2.01 -1.63
N ILE A 127 0.23 -1.34 -1.13
CA ILE A 127 -0.35 -1.62 0.18
C ILE A 127 -1.60 -2.45 -0.09
N THR A 128 -1.63 -3.68 0.40
CA THR A 128 -2.80 -4.56 0.29
C THR A 128 -3.39 -4.74 1.68
N LEU A 129 -4.68 -4.45 1.85
CA LEU A 129 -5.42 -4.75 3.08
C LEU A 129 -6.14 -6.10 2.93
N ALA A 130 -6.15 -6.90 4.00
CA ALA A 130 -6.73 -8.24 4.07
C ALA A 130 -8.26 -8.24 4.20
#